data_AF-A0A9P9YYC2-F1
#
_entry.id   AF-A0A9P9YYC2-F1
#
_cell.length_a   1.000
_cell.length_b   1.000
_cell.length_c   1.000
_cell.angle_alpha   90.00
_cell.angle_beta   90.00
_cell.angle_gamma   90.00
#
_symmetry.space_group_name_H-M   'P 1'
#
loop_
_entity.id
_entity.type
_entity.pdbx_description
1 polymer ?
#
loop_
_entity_poly.entity_id
_entity_poly.type
_entity_poly.pdbx_seq_one_letter_code
_entity_poly.pdbx_strand_id
1 'polypeptide(L)'
;MPRFEVTLRQGAAFVALYVLLLAALVRPQMNFNIFVDSFFLGVKYSAVMVLGYRFDTYMAVAAAPLSAATVYALSKWNEPRENPSAQKLVIMGVTSAYILVLVANVLANGIVIQQALIRFDQCPYRAWYMYGEMAMSFVKSMATDVQEVITRQHHRRPRLIYRIH
;
A
#
# COMPACT_ATOMS: atom_id res chain seq x y z
N MET A 1 -18.48 -22.40 25.90
CA MET A 1 -17.58 -21.62 25.02
C MET A 1 -18.46 -20.76 24.12
N PRO A 2 -18.34 -19.41 24.13
CA PRO A 2 -19.10 -18.60 23.20
C PRO A 2 -18.63 -18.92 21.78
N ARG A 3 -19.54 -19.33 20.90
CA ARG A 3 -19.26 -19.54 19.48
C ARG A 3 -19.06 -18.16 18.86
N PHE A 4 -17.84 -17.85 18.43
CA PHE A 4 -17.58 -16.67 17.63
C PHE A 4 -18.23 -16.88 16.25
N GLU A 5 -19.48 -16.47 16.09
CA GLU A 5 -20.11 -16.41 14.77
C GLU A 5 -19.50 -15.22 14.01
N VAL A 6 -18.44 -15.51 13.25
CA VAL A 6 -17.87 -14.54 12.31
C VAL A 6 -18.87 -14.38 11.18
N THR A 7 -19.48 -13.21 11.10
CA THR A 7 -20.41 -12.92 10.00
C THR A 7 -19.64 -12.70 8.70
N LEU A 8 -20.23 -13.08 7.56
CA LEU A 8 -19.68 -12.84 6.22
C LEU A 8 -19.27 -11.37 6.02
N ARG A 9 -20.02 -10.44 6.64
CA ARG A 9 -19.74 -9.00 6.64
C ARG A 9 -18.46 -8.63 7.39
N GLN A 10 -18.17 -9.27 8.52
CA GLN A 10 -16.92 -9.07 9.27
C GLN A 10 -15.72 -9.63 8.48
N GLY A 11 -15.88 -10.79 7.85
CA GLY A 11 -14.86 -11.35 6.96
C GLY A 11 -14.53 -10.43 5.80
N ALA A 12 -15.55 -9.92 5.10
CA ALA A 12 -15.36 -8.96 4.00
C ALA A 12 -14.70 -7.65 4.47
N ALA A 13 -15.12 -7.11 5.62
CA ALA A 13 -14.52 -5.91 6.21
C ALA A 13 -13.05 -6.13 6.58
N PHE A 14 -12.71 -7.29 7.14
CA PHE A 14 -11.33 -7.67 7.44
C PHE A 14 -10.48 -7.71 6.18
N VAL A 15 -10.94 -8.40 5.13
CA VAL A 15 -10.20 -8.49 3.86
C VAL A 15 -10.02 -7.10 3.26
N ALA A 16 -11.06 -6.27 3.24
CA ALA A 16 -10.97 -4.90 2.70
C ALA A 16 -9.96 -4.05 3.46
N LEU A 17 -10.02 -4.03 4.80
CA LEU A 17 -9.07 -3.27 5.63
C LEU A 17 -7.65 -3.85 5.51
N TYR A 18 -7.52 -5.16 5.50
CA TYR A 18 -6.23 -5.81 5.32
C TYR A 18 -5.58 -5.42 3.98
N VAL A 19 -6.29 -5.57 2.86
CA VAL A 19 -5.76 -5.17 1.53
C VAL A 19 -5.42 -3.69 1.48
N LEU A 20 -6.26 -2.82 2.07
CA LEU A 20 -6.01 -1.38 2.14
C LEU A 20 -4.72 -1.07 2.91
N LEU A 21 -4.50 -1.71 4.06
CA LEU A 21 -3.31 -1.53 4.87
C LEU A 21 -2.07 -2.10 4.17
N LEU A 22 -2.18 -3.23 3.48
CA LEU A 22 -1.09 -3.79 2.67
C LEU A 22 -0.70 -2.83 1.55
N ALA A 23 -1.67 -2.29 0.82
CA ALA A 23 -1.40 -1.33 -0.25
C ALA A 23 -0.67 -0.07 0.27
N ALA A 24 -1.01 0.39 1.48
CA ALA A 24 -0.32 1.49 2.13
C ALA A 24 1.12 1.13 2.56
N LEU A 25 1.37 -0.10 3.00
CA LEU A 25 2.69 -0.56 3.46
C LEU A 25 3.69 -0.85 2.34
N VAL A 26 3.23 -0.90 1.09
CA VAL A 26 4.09 -1.11 -0.08
C VAL A 26 5.03 0.07 -0.26
N ARG A 27 6.33 -0.20 -0.21
CA ARG A 27 7.35 0.84 -0.35
C ARG A 27 7.72 1.04 -1.81
N PRO A 28 7.80 2.30 -2.28
CA PRO A 28 8.28 2.58 -3.63
C PRO A 28 9.76 2.21 -3.77
N GLN A 29 10.10 1.57 -4.89
CA GLN A 29 11.47 1.28 -5.28
C GLN A 29 11.76 1.98 -6.61
N MET A 30 12.48 3.09 -6.56
CA MET A 30 12.81 3.89 -7.74
C MET A 30 14.22 3.58 -8.22
N ASN A 31 14.35 3.16 -9.48
CA ASN A 31 15.62 2.99 -10.16
C ASN A 31 15.71 4.00 -11.30
N PHE A 32 16.77 4.82 -11.32
CA PHE A 32 17.01 5.83 -12.36
C PHE A 32 18.13 5.35 -13.28
N ASN A 33 17.84 5.22 -14.57
CA ASN A 33 18.82 4.91 -15.60
C ASN A 33 18.99 6.14 -16.51
N ILE A 34 20.22 6.63 -16.62
CA ILE A 34 20.58 7.76 -17.48
C ILE A 34 21.28 7.20 -18.72
N PHE A 35 20.69 7.43 -19.89
CA PHE A 35 21.30 7.09 -21.17
C PHE A 35 21.91 8.36 -21.77
N VAL A 36 23.21 8.29 -22.05
CA VAL A 36 23.96 9.34 -22.76
C VAL A 36 24.33 8.78 -24.11
N ASP A 37 23.54 9.07 -25.14
CA ASP A 37 23.92 8.78 -26.52
C ASP A 37 24.77 9.95 -27.03
N SER A 38 26.09 9.76 -27.04
CA SER A 38 27.03 10.66 -27.70
C SER A 38 27.24 10.21 -29.14
N PHE A 39 26.41 10.71 -30.08
CA PHE A 39 26.76 10.68 -31.49
C PHE A 39 27.48 11.98 -31.87
N PHE A 40 28.44 11.88 -32.80
CA PHE A 40 29.45 12.86 -33.21
C PHE A 40 28.97 14.32 -33.51
N LEU A 41 27.67 14.64 -33.45
CA LEU A 41 27.09 15.95 -33.74
C LEU A 41 25.98 16.42 -32.75
N GLY A 42 25.72 15.69 -31.66
CA GLY A 42 24.75 16.13 -30.66
C GLY A 42 24.58 15.16 -29.49
N VAL A 43 24.62 15.68 -28.27
CA VAL A 43 24.41 14.87 -27.07
C VAL A 43 22.91 14.73 -26.83
N LYS A 44 22.37 13.51 -26.97
CA LYS A 44 21.00 13.19 -26.56
C LYS A 44 21.04 12.57 -25.17
N TYR A 45 20.67 13.35 -24.16
CA TYR A 45 20.44 12.86 -22.81
C TYR A 45 19.00 12.32 -22.73
N SER A 46 18.82 11.07 -22.28
CA SER A 46 17.50 10.53 -21.97
C SER A 46 17.56 9.83 -20.61
N ALA A 47 16.83 10.35 -19.63
CA ALA A 47 16.70 9.71 -18.32
C ALA A 47 15.40 8.91 -18.24
N VAL A 48 15.48 7.68 -17.73
CA VAL A 48 14.33 6.79 -17.55
C VAL A 48 14.23 6.42 -16.08
N MET A 49 13.07 6.68 -15.47
CA MET A 49 12.73 6.23 -14.13
C MET A 49 11.93 4.93 -14.22
N VAL A 50 12.42 3.89 -13.57
CA VAL A 50 11.68 2.64 -13.36
C VAL A 50 11.18 2.64 -11.93
N LEU A 51 9.86 2.69 -11.76
CA LEU A 51 9.19 2.57 -10.48
C LEU A 51 8.74 1.11 -10.30
N GLY A 52 9.40 0.44 -9.37
CA GLY A 52 8.96 -0.83 -8.80
C GLY A 52 8.44 -0.64 -7.39
N TYR A 53 8.14 -1.75 -6.73
CA TYR A 53 7.72 -1.76 -5.34
C TYR A 53 8.41 -2.88 -4.57
N ARG A 54 8.71 -2.59 -3.31
CA ARG A 54 9.20 -3.58 -2.35
C ARG A 54 8.13 -3.78 -1.28
N PHE A 55 7.79 -5.05 -1.07
CA PHE A 55 6.85 -5.47 -0.04
C PHE A 55 7.58 -6.34 0.97
N ASP A 56 7.44 -6.00 2.25
CA ASP A 56 8.02 -6.75 3.36
C ASP A 56 6.96 -7.68 3.94
N THR A 57 7.17 -8.98 3.81
CA THR A 57 6.25 -10.00 4.33
C THR A 57 6.08 -9.92 5.85
N TYR A 58 7.08 -9.44 6.60
CA TYR A 58 6.94 -9.22 8.04
C TYR A 58 5.92 -8.12 8.35
N MET A 59 5.87 -7.06 7.53
CA MET A 59 4.87 -6.01 7.66
C MET A 59 3.46 -6.51 7.30
N ALA A 60 3.35 -7.44 6.37
CA ALA A 60 2.08 -8.10 6.05
C ALA A 60 1.54 -8.90 7.24
N VAL A 61 2.40 -9.68 7.89
CA VAL A 61 2.03 -10.47 9.08
C VAL A 61 1.65 -9.55 10.24
N ALA A 62 2.33 -8.42 10.42
CA ALA A 62 1.99 -7.43 11.45
C ALA A 62 0.69 -6.64 11.16
N ALA A 63 0.34 -6.47 9.89
CA ALA A 63 -0.89 -5.79 9.46
C ALA A 63 -2.16 -6.60 9.78
N ALA A 64 -2.08 -7.93 9.74
CA ALA A 64 -3.24 -8.80 9.98
C ALA A 64 -3.85 -8.65 11.39
N PRO A 65 -3.07 -8.67 12.49
CA PRO A 65 -3.59 -8.40 13.84
C PRO A 65 -4.26 -7.04 13.97
N LEU A 66 -3.71 -5.99 13.32
CA LEU A 66 -4.26 -4.64 13.38
C LEU A 66 -5.63 -4.57 12.68
N SER A 67 -5.74 -5.16 11.49
CA SER A 67 -7.01 -5.24 10.74
C SER A 67 -8.05 -6.14 11.43
N ALA A 68 -7.62 -7.21 12.09
CA ALA A 68 -8.52 -8.05 12.88
C ALA A 68 -9.03 -7.32 14.12
N ALA A 69 -8.14 -6.62 14.83
CA ALA A 69 -8.47 -5.85 16.02
C ALA A 69 -9.46 -4.71 15.72
N THR A 70 -9.31 -4.02 14.58
CA THR A 70 -10.25 -2.96 14.18
C THR A 70 -11.63 -3.51 13.86
N VAL A 71 -11.74 -4.58 13.08
CA VAL A 71 -13.03 -5.22 12.76
C VAL A 71 -13.70 -5.74 14.03
N TYR A 72 -12.93 -6.38 14.92
CA TYR A 72 -13.43 -6.84 16.19
C TYR A 72 -13.93 -5.68 17.06
N ALA A 73 -13.11 -4.63 17.22
CA ALA A 73 -13.49 -3.45 17.99
C ALA A 73 -14.77 -2.78 17.44
N LEU A 74 -14.86 -2.60 16.12
CA LEU A 74 -16.05 -2.03 15.47
C LEU A 74 -17.29 -2.92 15.60
N SER A 75 -17.12 -4.25 15.55
CA SER A 75 -18.23 -5.18 15.76
C SER A 75 -18.85 -5.06 17.17
N LYS A 76 -18.06 -4.59 18.13
CA LYS A 76 -18.45 -4.41 19.52
C LYS A 76 -18.99 -3.02 19.82
N TRP A 77 -19.16 -2.14 18.82
CA TRP A 77 -19.54 -0.74 19.04
C TRP A 77 -20.92 -0.56 19.72
N ASN A 78 -21.89 -1.42 19.39
CA ASN A 78 -23.27 -1.32 19.86
C ASN A 78 -23.62 -2.36 20.94
N GLU A 79 -22.65 -3.12 21.47
CA GLU A 79 -22.94 -4.11 22.51
C GLU A 79 -23.24 -3.42 23.85
N PRO A 80 -24.38 -3.73 24.50
CA PRO A 80 -24.69 -3.20 25.83
C PRO A 80 -23.71 -3.81 26.86
N ARG A 81 -22.98 -2.94 27.57
CA ARG A 81 -22.05 -3.28 28.66
C ARG A 81 -22.17 -2.28 29.80
N GLU A 82 -21.71 -2.69 30.99
CA GLU A 82 -21.69 -1.86 32.21
C GLU A 82 -20.97 -0.51 32.03
N ASN A 83 -19.90 -0.45 31.23
CA ASN A 83 -19.13 0.77 30.99
C ASN A 83 -19.01 1.11 29.49
N PRO A 84 -20.05 1.72 28.89
CA PRO A 84 -20.09 1.99 27.45
C PRO A 84 -19.09 3.07 27.01
N SER A 85 -18.70 3.99 27.91
CA SER A 85 -17.73 5.05 27.63
C SER A 85 -16.30 4.53 27.46
N ALA A 86 -15.85 3.68 28.39
CA ALA A 86 -14.51 3.06 28.35
C ALA A 86 -14.33 2.18 27.10
N GLN A 87 -15.37 1.41 26.73
CA GLN A 87 -15.36 0.60 25.52
C GLN A 87 -15.27 1.46 24.25
N LYS A 88 -16.06 2.53 24.15
CA LYS A 88 -15.99 3.45 23.01
C LYS A 88 -14.62 4.11 22.88
N LEU A 89 -13.99 4.48 24.01
CA LEU A 89 -12.61 5.00 24.02
C LEU A 89 -11.60 3.99 23.44
N VAL A 90 -11.69 2.72 23.84
CA VAL A 90 -10.80 1.67 23.30
C VAL A 90 -11.05 1.46 21.81
N ILE A 91 -12.31 1.41 21.37
CA ILE A 91 -12.63 1.25 19.95
C ILE A 91 -12.12 2.43 19.13
N MET A 92 -12.32 3.67 19.62
CA MET A 92 -11.77 4.86 18.99
C MET A 92 -10.24 4.82 18.93
N GLY A 93 -9.56 4.38 20.00
CA GLY A 93 -8.11 4.24 20.03
C GLY A 93 -7.55 3.23 19.02
N VAL A 94 -8.18 2.06 18.90
CA VAL A 94 -7.78 1.05 17.92
C VAL A 94 -8.04 1.54 16.49
N THR A 95 -9.18 2.19 16.26
CA THR A 95 -9.54 2.73 14.95
C THR A 95 -8.62 3.88 14.55
N SER A 96 -8.30 4.78 15.49
CA SER A 96 -7.39 5.90 15.23
C SER A 96 -5.96 5.42 14.98
N ALA A 97 -5.48 4.41 15.72
CA ALA A 97 -4.18 3.79 15.46
C ALA A 97 -4.10 3.22 14.04
N TYR A 98 -5.14 2.53 13.58
CA TYR A 98 -5.21 2.02 12.22
C TYR A 98 -5.16 3.14 11.17
N ILE A 99 -5.96 4.19 11.35
CA ILE A 99 -5.98 5.35 10.44
C ILE A 99 -4.62 6.04 10.44
N LEU A 100 -3.99 6.23 11.60
CA LEU A 100 -2.68 6.85 11.72
C LEU A 100 -1.60 6.07 10.97
N VAL A 101 -1.54 4.75 11.16
CA VAL A 101 -0.60 3.89 10.43
C VAL A 101 -0.82 4.01 8.92
N LEU A 102 -2.08 3.99 8.48
CA LEU A 102 -2.42 4.09 7.08
C LEU A 102 -2.00 5.44 6.47
N VAL A 103 -2.38 6.54 7.10
CA VAL A 103 -2.07 7.90 6.63
C VAL A 103 -0.56 8.16 6.67
N ALA A 104 0.13 7.74 7.74
CA ALA A 104 1.58 7.92 7.85
C ALA A 104 2.32 7.21 6.72
N ASN A 105 1.93 5.98 6.36
CA ASN A 105 2.58 5.25 5.28
C ASN A 105 2.25 5.84 3.90
N VAL A 106 0.99 6.22 3.64
CA VAL A 106 0.60 6.90 2.39
C VAL A 106 1.38 8.20 2.21
N LEU A 107 1.46 9.01 3.26
CA LEU A 107 2.21 10.27 3.23
C LEU A 107 3.70 10.04 3.04
N ALA A 108 4.31 9.13 3.81
CA ALA A 108 5.73 8.83 3.70
C ALA A 108 6.09 8.35 2.27
N ASN A 109 5.33 7.42 1.71
CA ASN A 109 5.59 6.90 0.38
C ASN A 109 5.38 7.96 -0.71
N GLY A 110 4.30 8.75 -0.62
CA GLY A 110 4.03 9.85 -1.56
C GLY A 110 5.10 10.93 -1.52
N ILE A 111 5.52 11.34 -0.32
CA ILE A 111 6.58 12.34 -0.12
C ILE A 111 7.92 11.83 -0.66
N VAL A 112 8.26 10.55 -0.47
CA VAL A 112 9.50 9.96 -1.01
C VAL A 112 9.55 10.04 -2.54
N ILE A 113 8.45 9.71 -3.22
CA ILE A 113 8.35 9.84 -4.68
C ILE A 113 8.42 11.32 -5.08
N GLN A 114 7.74 12.19 -4.34
CA GLN A 114 7.75 13.64 -4.60
C GLN A 114 9.15 14.24 -4.49
N GLN A 115 9.90 13.89 -3.44
CA GLN A 115 11.29 14.32 -3.27
C GLN A 115 12.19 13.79 -4.39
N ALA A 116 11.98 12.56 -4.83
CA ALA A 116 12.72 12.00 -5.95
C ALA A 116 12.43 12.79 -7.24
N LEU A 117 11.16 13.09 -7.56
CA LEU A 117 10.79 13.87 -8.74
C LEU A 117 11.36 15.29 -8.71
N ILE A 118 11.32 15.97 -7.55
CA ILE A 118 11.91 17.30 -7.37
C ILE A 118 13.41 17.28 -7.68
N ARG A 119 14.13 16.23 -7.28
CA ARG A 119 15.56 16.08 -7.55
C ARG A 119 15.89 15.94 -9.04
N PHE A 120 14.94 15.51 -9.86
CA PHE A 120 15.06 15.39 -11.32
C PHE A 120 14.30 16.51 -12.07
N ASP A 121 14.00 17.61 -11.39
CA ASP A 121 13.29 18.78 -11.94
C ASP A 121 11.93 18.45 -12.59
N GLN A 122 11.28 17.38 -12.11
CA GLN A 122 9.97 16.95 -12.57
C GLN A 122 8.85 17.52 -11.70
N CYS A 123 7.65 17.65 -12.29
CA CYS A 123 6.47 18.16 -11.60
C CYS A 123 6.11 17.30 -10.37
N PRO A 124 6.12 17.86 -9.14
CA PRO A 124 5.89 17.10 -7.90
C PRO A 124 4.48 16.52 -7.79
N TYR A 125 3.49 17.13 -8.44
CA TYR A 125 2.11 16.64 -8.43
C TYR A 125 1.96 15.26 -9.09
N ARG A 126 2.85 14.90 -10.03
CA ARG A 126 2.83 13.57 -10.65
C ARG A 126 3.20 12.45 -9.67
N ALA A 127 3.84 12.76 -8.54
CA ALA A 127 4.23 11.78 -7.52
C ALA A 127 3.04 10.98 -6.99
N TRP A 128 1.93 11.67 -6.69
CA TRP A 128 0.74 11.07 -6.12
C TRP A 128 0.01 10.18 -7.12
N TYR A 129 0.03 10.57 -8.40
CA TYR A 129 -0.48 9.73 -9.49
C TYR A 129 0.37 8.46 -9.64
N MET A 130 1.70 8.59 -9.70
CA MET A 130 2.63 7.46 -9.77
C MET A 130 2.51 6.52 -8.57
N TYR A 131 2.31 7.07 -7.36
CA TYR A 131 2.03 6.29 -6.16
C TYR A 131 0.72 5.50 -6.29
N GLY A 132 -0.35 6.13 -6.80
CA GLY A 132 -1.62 5.46 -7.06
C GLY A 132 -1.49 4.33 -8.08
N GLU A 133 -0.78 4.55 -9.18
CA GLU A 133 -0.49 3.50 -10.17
C GLU A 133 0.31 2.35 -9.57
N MET A 134 1.30 2.65 -8.73
CA MET A 134 2.09 1.64 -8.01
C MET A 134 1.21 0.82 -7.06
N ALA A 135 0.37 1.46 -6.25
CA ALA A 135 -0.53 0.78 -5.32
C ALA A 135 -1.55 -0.10 -6.06
N MET A 136 -2.11 0.39 -7.17
CA MET A 136 -3.04 -0.39 -8.00
C MET A 136 -2.33 -1.59 -8.65
N SER A 137 -1.12 -1.37 -9.16
CA SER A 137 -0.25 -2.43 -9.72
C SER A 137 0.05 -3.51 -8.68
N PHE A 138 0.32 -3.12 -7.43
CA PHE A 138 0.50 -4.05 -6.33
C PHE A 138 -0.77 -4.86 -6.04
N VAL A 139 -1.93 -4.22 -5.91
CA VAL A 139 -3.20 -4.92 -5.66
C VAL A 139 -3.53 -5.91 -6.79
N LYS A 140 -3.31 -5.51 -8.05
CA LYS A 140 -3.43 -6.41 -9.20
C LYS A 140 -2.46 -7.58 -9.08
N SER A 141 -1.21 -7.31 -8.69
CA SER A 141 -0.20 -8.35 -8.49
C SER A 141 -0.57 -9.36 -7.41
N MET A 142 -1.22 -8.92 -6.32
CA MET A 142 -1.72 -9.84 -5.28
C MET A 142 -2.84 -10.73 -5.81
N ALA A 143 -3.77 -10.18 -6.60
CA ALA A 143 -4.83 -10.97 -7.21
C ALA A 143 -4.25 -12.00 -8.20
N THR A 144 -3.25 -11.61 -8.99
CA THR A 144 -2.55 -12.56 -9.87
C THR A 144 -1.74 -13.57 -9.07
N ASP A 145 -1.00 -13.20 -8.01
CA ASP A 145 -0.23 -14.14 -7.18
C ASP A 145 -1.15 -15.22 -6.57
N VAL A 146 -2.35 -14.86 -6.10
CA VAL A 146 -3.35 -15.84 -5.65
C VAL A 146 -3.75 -16.78 -6.79
N GLN A 147 -3.96 -16.23 -7.98
CA GLN A 147 -4.25 -17.03 -9.17
C GLN A 147 -3.07 -17.92 -9.56
N GLU A 148 -1.82 -17.47 -9.44
CA GLU A 148 -0.61 -18.26 -9.70
C GLU A 148 -0.42 -19.39 -8.70
N VAL A 149 -0.74 -19.19 -7.42
CA VAL A 149 -0.72 -20.27 -6.44
C VAL A 149 -1.70 -21.38 -6.84
N ILE A 150 -2.83 -21.00 -7.45
CA ILE A 150 -3.84 -21.94 -7.96
C ILE A 150 -3.41 -22.58 -9.29
N THR A 151 -2.79 -21.82 -10.20
CA THR A 151 -2.49 -22.25 -11.58
C THR A 151 -1.03 -22.68 -11.83
N ARG A 152 -0.13 -22.47 -10.85
CA ARG A 152 1.33 -22.70 -10.89
C ARG A 152 2.10 -22.00 -12.03
N GLN A 153 1.54 -20.95 -12.64
CA GLN A 153 2.21 -20.19 -13.70
C GLN A 153 2.85 -18.91 -13.17
N HIS A 154 4.16 -18.75 -13.32
CA HIS A 154 4.90 -17.56 -12.89
C HIS A 154 4.71 -16.38 -13.85
N HIS A 155 4.19 -15.25 -13.36
CA HIS A 155 4.12 -13.98 -14.09
C HIS A 155 5.20 -13.01 -13.58
N ARG A 156 5.69 -12.20 -14.50
CA ARG A 156 6.71 -11.20 -14.23
C ARG A 156 6.07 -10.00 -13.53
N ARG A 157 6.60 -9.59 -12.38
CA ARG A 157 6.09 -8.43 -11.63
C ARG A 157 6.02 -7.17 -12.52
N PRO A 158 4.90 -6.43 -12.48
CA PRO A 158 4.73 -5.22 -13.28
C PRO A 158 5.73 -4.14 -12.85
N ARG A 159 6.40 -3.52 -13.85
CA ARG A 159 7.31 -2.38 -13.66
C ARG A 159 6.72 -1.17 -14.38
N LEU A 160 6.59 -0.05 -13.68
CA LEU A 160 6.13 1.21 -14.27
C LEU A 160 7.36 1.97 -14.79
N ILE A 161 7.35 2.37 -16.06
CA ILE A 161 8.48 3.06 -16.70
C ILE A 161 8.03 4.46 -17.08
N TYR A 162 8.71 5.47 -16.56
CA TYR A 162 8.44 6.88 -16.83
C TYR A 162 9.66 7.52 -17.49
N ARG A 163 9.43 8.25 -18.58
CA ARG A 163 10.48 9.04 -19.24
C ARG A 163 10.62 10.38 -18.53
N ILE A 164 11.81 10.66 -18.04
CA ILE A 164 12.19 11.95 -17.46
C ILE A 164 12.69 12.82 -18.62
N HIS A 165 12.16 14.05 -18.73
CA HIS A 165 12.60 15.05 -19.70
C HIS A 165 13.60 15.99 -19.04
#